data_AF-A0A0B1U3A9-F1
#
_entry.id   AF-A0A0B1U3A9-F1
#
_cell.length_a   1.000
_cell.length_b   1.000
_cell.length_c   1.000
_cell.angle_alpha   90.00
_cell.angle_beta   90.00
_cell.angle_gamma   90.00
#
_symmetry.space_group_name_H-M   'P 1'
#
loop_
_entity.id
_entity.type
_entity.pdbx_description
1 polymer ?
#
loop_
_entity_poly.entity_id
_entity_poly.type
_entity_poly.pdbx_seq_one_letter_code
_entity_poly.pdbx_strand_id
1 'polypeptide(L)' 'MEKRENLALQVTKEIVVKFVETGRISPGNFTEHFGPIYEEVLRVISRGQDEQGTPAGVRVIAKGGRDNG' A
#
# COMPACT_ATOMS: atom_id res chain seq x y z
N MET A 1 -5.04 -15.62 6.21
CA MET A 1 -4.13 -14.53 6.55
C MET A 1 -2.68 -14.91 6.24
N GLU A 2 -2.22 -16.09 6.66
CA GLU A 2 -0.84 -16.56 6.43
C GLU A 2 -0.32 -16.44 4.98
N LYS A 3 -1.13 -16.75 3.95
CA LYS A 3 -0.68 -16.61 2.56
C LYS A 3 -0.35 -15.17 2.16
N ARG A 4 -1.06 -14.18 2.73
CA ARG A 4 -0.81 -12.75 2.47
C ARG A 4 0.41 -12.25 3.20
N GLU A 5 0.52 -12.60 4.48
CA GLU A 5 1.66 -12.25 5.31
C GLU A 5 2.94 -12.84 4.72
N ASN A 6 2.89 -14.10 4.26
CA ASN A 6 4.00 -14.73 3.55
C ASN A 6 4.35 -14.02 2.24
N LEU A 7 3.36 -13.60 1.45
CA LEU A 7 3.61 -12.81 0.24
C LEU A 7 4.21 -11.44 0.56
N ALA A 8 3.69 -10.75 1.57
CA ALA A 8 4.22 -9.47 2.03
C ALA A 8 5.66 -9.61 2.52
N LEU A 9 5.96 -10.65 3.30
CA LEU A 9 7.31 -10.96 3.76
C LEU A 9 8.25 -11.21 2.57
N GLN A 10 7.82 -11.98 1.57
CA GLN A 10 8.64 -12.26 0.39
C GLN A 10 8.96 -10.97 -0.39
N VAL A 11 7.93 -10.19 -0.71
CA VAL A 11 8.10 -8.92 -1.45
C VAL A 11 8.97 -7.93 -0.67
N THR A 12 8.75 -7.84 0.64
CA THR A 12 9.57 -6.99 1.52
C THR A 12 11.04 -7.40 1.48
N LYS A 13 11.34 -8.70 1.57
CA LYS A 13 12.71 -9.21 1.45
C LYS A 13 13.35 -8.82 0.13
N GLU A 14 12.65 -8.98 -0.99
CA GLU A 14 13.17 -8.63 -2.32
C GLU A 14 13.49 -7.14 -2.44
N ILE A 15 12.60 -6.26 -1.94
CA ILE A 15 12.81 -4.80 -1.93
C ILE A 15 14.04 -4.44 -1.09
N VAL A 16 14.14 -4.95 0.13
CA VAL A 16 15.24 -4.60 1.05
C VAL A 16 16.57 -5.15 0.53
N VAL A 17 16.61 -6.37 -0.01
CA VAL A 17 17.81 -6.92 -0.67
C VAL A 17 18.23 -6.03 -1.84
N LYS A 18 17.29 -5.57 -2.67
CA LYS A 18 17.61 -4.66 -3.78
C LYS A 18 18.20 -3.33 -3.29
N PHE A 19 17.69 -2.77 -2.19
CA PHE A 19 18.23 -1.55 -1.60
C PHE A 19 19.65 -1.75 -1.04
N VAL A 20 19.96 -2.92 -0.50
CA VAL A 20 21.33 -3.27 -0.09
C VAL A 20 22.25 -3.42 -1.29
N GLU A 21 21.83 -4.17 -2.32
CA GLU A 21 22.62 -4.36 -3.56
C GLU A 21 22.93 -3.04 -4.28
N THR A 22 22.02 -2.07 -4.21
CA THR A 22 22.17 -0.75 -4.84
C THR A 22 22.81 0.30 -3.93
N GLY A 23 23.18 -0.07 -2.70
CA GLY A 23 23.82 0.82 -1.73
C GLY A 23 22.92 1.91 -1.15
N ARG A 24 21.59 1.76 -1.24
CA ARG A 24 20.61 2.69 -0.65
C ARG A 24 20.34 2.42 0.83
N ILE A 25 20.55 1.18 1.26
CA ILE A 25 20.49 0.72 2.66
C ILE A 25 21.76 -0.10 2.92
N SER A 26 22.28 -0.07 4.14
CA SER A 26 23.36 -0.95 4.56
C SER A 26 22.80 -2.16 5.30
N PRO A 27 23.54 -3.29 5.38
CA PRO A 27 23.13 -4.38 6.28
C PRO A 27 22.98 -3.95 7.74
N GLY A 28 23.73 -2.93 8.20
CA GLY A 28 23.75 -2.48 9.58
C GLY A 28 22.49 -1.73 10.06
N ASN A 29 21.74 -1.10 9.14
CA ASN A 29 20.48 -0.41 9.44
C ASN A 29 19.24 -1.16 8.92
N PHE A 30 19.38 -2.46 8.62
CA PHE A 30 18.29 -3.30 8.11
C PHE A 30 17.01 -3.23 8.96
N THR A 31 17.14 -3.33 10.28
CA THR A 31 16.00 -3.39 11.22
C THR A 31 15.13 -2.13 11.16
N GLU A 32 15.73 -0.97 10.87
CA GLU A 32 15.03 0.31 10.78
C GLU A 32 14.15 0.42 9.53
N HIS A 33 14.49 -0.33 8.48
CA HIS A 33 13.81 -0.24 7.19
C HIS A 33 12.85 -1.40 6.92
N PHE A 34 13.15 -2.61 7.40
CA PHE A 34 12.36 -3.79 7.06
C PHE A 34 10.90 -3.69 7.56
N GLY A 35 10.69 -3.26 8.81
CA GLY A 35 9.36 -3.11 9.41
C GLY A 35 8.45 -2.14 8.64
N PRO A 36 8.86 -0.87 8.43
CA PRO A 36 8.08 0.10 7.69
C PRO A 36 7.74 -0.35 6.25
N ILE A 37 8.67 -1.01 5.56
CA ILE A 37 8.44 -1.53 4.20
C ILE A 37 7.43 -2.70 4.25
N TYR A 38 7.56 -3.60 5.22
CA TYR A 38 6.62 -4.71 5.41
C TYR A 38 5.19 -4.22 5.65
N GLU A 39 5.02 -3.26 6.55
CA GLU A 39 3.73 -2.67 6.87
C GLU A 39 3.09 -2.00 5.64
N GLU A 40 3.90 -1.30 4.84
CA GLU A 40 3.44 -0.66 3.60
C GLU A 40 2.97 -1.69 2.58
N VAL A 41 3.76 -2.75 2.35
CA VAL A 41 3.39 -3.83 1.43
C VAL A 41 2.11 -4.52 1.91
N LEU A 42 2.03 -4.86 3.20
CA LEU A 42 0.86 -5.50 3.79
C LEU A 42 -0.39 -4.64 3.63
N ARG A 43 -0.27 -3.32 3.85
CA ARG A 43 -1.35 -2.36 3.65
C ARG A 43 -1.86 -2.37 2.20
N VAL A 44 -0.96 -2.30 1.22
CA VAL A 44 -1.33 -2.26 -0.21
C VAL A 44 -2.06 -3.55 -0.62
N ILE A 45 -1.54 -4.72 -0.24
CA ILE A 45 -2.17 -6.00 -0.62
C ILE A 45 -3.47 -6.29 0.15
N SER A 46 -3.69 -5.62 1.28
CA SER A 46 -4.94 -5.71 2.04
C SER A 46 -6.05 -4.85 1.45
N ARG A 47 -5.71 -3.64 0.94
CA ARG A 47 -6.66 -2.72 0.28
C ARG A 47 -7.35 -3.33 -0.94
N GLY A 48 -6.66 -4.19 -1.69
CA GLY A 48 -7.23 -4.86 -2.88
C GLY A 48 -8.38 -5.83 -2.59
N GLN A 49 -8.80 -6.01 -1.33
CA GLN A 49 -9.94 -6.84 -0.94
C GLN A 49 -11.14 -6.06 -0.45
N ASP A 50 -10.93 -4.87 0.12
CA ASP A 50 -12.03 -4.04 0.62
C ASP A 50 -12.82 -3.40 -0.55
N GLU A 51 -12.21 -3.31 -1.74
CA GLU A 51 -12.82 -2.80 -2.97
C GLU A 51 -13.67 -3.82 -3.75
N GLN A 52 -13.98 -4.99 -3.16
CA GLN A 52 -15.04 -5.88 -3.65
C GLN A 52 -16.44 -5.51 -3.13
N GLY A 53 -16.57 -4.39 -2.40
CA GLY A 53 -17.85 -3.81 -2.00
C GLY A 53 -17.94 -2.32 -2.37
N THR A 54 -18.51 -2.05 -3.55
CA THR A 54 -18.93 -0.73 -4.07
C THR A 54 -17.88 0.00 -4.92
N PRO A 55 -18.09 0.11 -6.26
CA PRO A 55 -17.36 1.09 -7.04
C PRO A 55 -17.82 2.47 -6.57
N ALA A 56 -16.90 3.33 -6.14
CA ALA A 56 -17.21 4.72 -5.86
C ALA A 56 -17.68 5.40 -7.16
N GLY A 57 -18.99 5.30 -7.38
CA GLY A 57 -19.70 5.91 -8.48
C GLY A 57 -19.44 7.40 -8.47
N VAL A 58 -18.98 7.88 -9.63
CA VAL A 58 -19.49 9.07 -10.31
C VAL A 58 -20.27 9.99 -9.39
N ARG A 59 -19.58 10.95 -8.76
CA ARG A 59 -20.28 12.14 -8.27
C ARG A 59 -20.61 12.99 -9.48
N VAL A 60 -21.77 12.71 -10.06
CA VAL A 60 -22.45 13.57 -11.03
C VAL A 60 -22.48 14.96 -10.41
N ILE A 61 -21.78 15.92 -11.00
CA ILE A 61 -22.02 17.34 -10.74
C ILE A 61 -23.38 17.69 -11.36
N ALA A 62 -24.46 17.28 -10.70
CA ALA A 62 -25.81 17.70 -11.03
C ALA A 62 -25.93 19.19 -10.68
N LYS A 63 -25.88 20.00 -11.74
CA LYS A 63 -26.24 21.41 -11.79
C LYS A 63 -27.65 21.63 -11.21
N GLY A 64 -27.82 22.64 -10.34
CA GLY A 64 -29.14 23.21 -10.02
C GLY A 64 -29.37 23.54 -8.54
N GLY A 65 -28.65 24.51 -8.01
CA GLY A 65 -28.99 25.19 -6.76
C GLY A 65 -29.62 26.54 -7.09
N ARG A 66 -30.90 26.66 -6.75
CA ARG A 66 -31.79 27.82 -6.88
C ARG A 66 -31.45 28.83 -5.78
N ASP A 67 -31.25 30.11 -6.11
CA ASP A 67 -31.34 31.20 -5.14
C ASP A 67 -32.18 32.37 -5.67
N ASN A 68 -33.08 32.81 -4.80
CA ASN A 68 -34.05 33.89 -4.98
C ASN A 68 -33.42 35.21 -4.52
N GLY A 69 -33.63 36.29 -5.28
CA GLY A 69 -33.29 37.67 -4.91
C GLY A 69 -33.56 38.63 -6.05
#